data_AF-A0A1Q6TM85-F1
#
_entry.id   AF-A0A1Q6TM85-F1
#
_cell.length_a   1.000
_cell.length_b   1.000
_cell.length_c   1.000
_cell.angle_alpha   90.00
_cell.angle_beta   90.00
_cell.angle_gamma   90.00
#
_symmetry.space_group_name_H-M   'P 1'
#
loop_
_entity.id
_entity.type
_entity.pdbx_description
1 polymer ?
#
loop_
_entity_poly.entity_id
_entity_poly.type
_entity_poly.pdbx_seq_one_letter_code
_entity_poly.pdbx_strand_id
1 'polypeptide(L)'
;MVNNDLAEGVYAASGAGNNTVISSKYALTRKYAGDQYNMYEQYIIKFPDLPESGVQNKISVDLTVNGSGVTSAWAMNTGSILYNGKQITINLDGWQNWMEFQVECSAHDFTLS
;
A
#
# COMPACT_ATOMS: atom_id res chain seq x y z
N MET A 1 -6.03 34.37 -37.95
CA MET A 1 -6.52 32.99 -37.79
C MET A 1 -5.59 32.31 -36.81
N VAL A 2 -6.11 31.92 -35.65
CA VAL A 2 -5.36 31.23 -34.59
C VAL A 2 -5.31 29.76 -35.00
N ASN A 3 -4.16 29.26 -35.44
CA ASN A 3 -3.99 27.82 -35.65
C ASN A 3 -3.43 27.20 -34.38
N ASN A 4 -4.27 26.34 -33.84
CA ASN A 4 -4.18 25.65 -32.56
C ASN A 4 -3.40 24.35 -32.79
N ASP A 5 -2.08 24.43 -32.87
CA ASP A 5 -1.21 23.25 -32.97
C ASP A 5 -1.03 22.64 -31.57
N LEU A 6 -2.10 22.04 -31.04
CA LEU A 6 -2.01 21.07 -29.95
C LEU A 6 -1.83 19.70 -30.60
N ALA A 7 -0.68 19.08 -30.35
CA ALA A 7 -0.34 17.75 -30.82
C ALA A 7 -1.45 16.75 -30.44
N GLU A 8 -1.97 16.08 -31.46
CA GLU A 8 -2.89 14.95 -31.33
C GLU A 8 -2.28 13.87 -30.43
N GLY A 9 -3.10 13.34 -29.53
CA GLY A 9 -2.90 12.00 -29.01
C GLY A 9 -2.17 11.88 -27.67
N VAL A 10 -2.86 12.23 -26.58
CA VAL A 10 -2.87 11.37 -25.39
C VAL A 10 -4.31 11.30 -24.90
N TYR A 11 -4.95 10.16 -25.15
CA TYR A 11 -6.30 9.88 -24.66
C TYR A 11 -6.30 9.94 -23.14
N ALA A 12 -7.15 10.81 -22.57
CA ALA A 12 -7.56 10.68 -21.18
C ALA A 12 -8.18 9.28 -21.02
N ALA A 13 -7.55 8.43 -20.21
CA ALA A 13 -8.16 7.17 -19.81
C ALA A 13 -9.33 7.49 -18.88
N SER A 14 -10.52 7.73 -19.45
CA SER A 14 -11.78 7.58 -18.74
C SER A 14 -12.07 6.08 -18.70
N GLY A 15 -11.94 5.51 -17.51
CA GLY A 15 -12.13 4.08 -17.32
C GLY A 15 -12.32 3.79 -15.85
N ALA A 16 -13.58 3.54 -15.49
CA ALA A 16 -14.00 3.07 -14.19
C ALA A 16 -13.12 1.90 -13.70
N GLY A 17 -13.00 1.84 -12.37
CA GLY A 17 -12.24 0.86 -11.58
C GLY A 17 -12.06 -0.50 -12.25
N ASN A 18 -10.90 -0.68 -12.85
CA ASN A 18 -10.37 -2.01 -13.08
C ASN A 18 -9.68 -2.41 -11.79
N ASN A 19 -10.17 -3.49 -11.20
CA ASN A 19 -9.47 -4.29 -10.20
C ASN A 19 -8.28 -4.97 -10.90
N THR A 20 -7.36 -4.16 -11.42
CA THR A 20 -6.13 -4.66 -12.00
C THR A 20 -5.33 -5.15 -10.81
N VAL A 21 -5.15 -6.47 -10.72
CA VAL A 21 -4.05 -7.06 -9.95
C VAL A 21 -2.78 -6.62 -10.65
N ILE A 22 -2.40 -5.36 -10.44
CA ILE A 22 -1.10 -4.86 -10.81
C ILE A 22 -0.19 -5.54 -9.79
N SER A 23 0.69 -6.41 -10.26
CA SER A 23 1.94 -6.71 -9.55
C SER A 23 2.73 -5.41 -9.48
N SER A 24 2.23 -4.44 -8.72
CA SER A 24 2.91 -3.17 -8.55
C SER A 24 4.18 -3.51 -7.81
N LYS A 25 5.30 -3.09 -8.39
CA LYS A 25 6.52 -3.00 -7.60
C LYS A 25 6.16 -2.07 -6.44
N TYR A 26 6.20 -2.58 -5.23
CA TYR A 26 5.96 -1.79 -4.04
C TYR A 26 7.29 -1.60 -3.32
N ALA A 27 7.41 -0.47 -2.62
CA ALA A 27 8.49 -0.22 -1.70
C ALA A 27 7.92 -0.29 -0.28
N LEU A 28 8.37 -1.28 0.50
CA LEU A 28 8.00 -1.43 1.90
C LEU A 28 9.11 -0.88 2.79
N THR A 29 8.78 0.06 3.66
CA THR A 29 9.72 0.70 4.59
C THR A 29 9.18 0.62 6.01
N ARG A 30 9.98 0.13 6.95
CA ARG A 30 9.65 0.19 8.38
C ARG A 30 9.97 1.59 8.93
N LYS A 31 8.95 2.32 9.39
CA LYS A 31 9.10 3.65 10.02
C LYS A 31 9.54 3.54 11.48
N TYR A 32 9.00 2.56 12.18
CA TYR A 32 9.17 2.38 13.60
C TYR A 32 9.31 0.89 13.90
N ALA A 33 10.38 0.56 14.61
CA ALA A 33 10.56 -0.75 15.23
C ALA A 33 10.26 -0.58 16.72
N GLY A 34 9.27 -1.31 17.19
CA GLY A 34 8.94 -1.36 18.61
C GLY A 34 10.04 -1.97 19.46
N ASP A 35 9.85 -1.87 20.77
CA ASP A 35 10.72 -2.44 21.79
C ASP A 35 9.89 -3.29 22.76
N GLN A 36 10.53 -3.79 23.83
CA GLN A 36 9.86 -4.64 24.83
C GLN A 36 8.63 -4.01 25.51
N TYR A 37 8.44 -2.68 25.40
CA TYR A 37 7.26 -1.98 25.93
C TYR A 37 6.27 -1.62 24.83
N ASN A 38 6.75 -1.44 23.61
CA ASN A 38 5.98 -1.08 22.43
C ASN A 38 5.87 -2.28 21.50
N MET A 39 4.89 -3.12 21.78
CA MET A 39 4.66 -4.40 21.10
C MET A 39 4.02 -4.25 19.70
N TYR A 40 4.54 -3.32 18.90
CA TYR A 40 4.07 -3.03 17.55
C TYR A 40 5.19 -2.47 16.65
N GLU A 41 5.00 -2.60 15.34
CA GLU A 41 5.86 -2.00 14.31
C GLU A 41 5.02 -1.19 13.32
N GLN A 42 5.56 -0.10 12.79
CA GLN A 42 4.87 0.73 11.80
C GLN A 42 5.60 0.72 10.46
N TYR A 43 4.83 0.61 9.39
CA TYR A 43 5.30 0.46 8.03
C TYR A 43 4.64 1.46 7.10
N ILE A 44 5.36 1.84 6.04
CA ILE A 44 4.82 2.48 4.84
C ILE A 44 5.02 1.54 3.68
N ILE A 45 3.95 1.30 2.93
CA ILE A 45 4.03 0.72 1.60
C ILE A 45 3.72 1.81 0.57
N LYS A 46 4.65 2.04 -0.36
CA LYS A 46 4.51 2.96 -1.48
C LYS A 46 4.45 2.19 -2.79
N PHE A 47 3.61 2.63 -3.71
CA PHE A 47 3.42 2.10 -5.05
C PHE A 47 3.95 3.13 -6.07
N PRO A 48 5.25 3.11 -6.43
CA PRO A 48 5.87 4.16 -7.24
C PRO A 48 5.30 4.29 -8.65
N ASP A 49 4.69 3.21 -9.16
CA ASP A 49 4.06 3.18 -10.48
C ASP A 49 2.67 3.85 -10.48
N LEU A 50 2.13 4.21 -9.31
CA LEU A 50 0.82 4.88 -9.17
C LEU A 50 0.97 6.40 -8.98
N PRO A 51 0.03 7.21 -9.50
CA PRO A 51 0.02 8.67 -9.32
C PRO A 51 0.02 9.08 -7.84
N GLU A 52 0.86 10.05 -7.48
CA GLU A 52 0.93 10.59 -6.11
C GLU A 52 -0.30 11.42 -5.72
N SER A 53 -1.03 11.98 -6.69
CA SER A 53 -2.24 12.76 -6.47
C SER A 53 -3.10 12.87 -7.74
N GLY A 54 -4.31 13.42 -7.61
CA GLY A 54 -5.20 13.74 -8.74
C GLY A 54 -6.02 12.57 -9.28
N VAL A 55 -5.74 11.34 -8.85
CA VAL A 55 -6.49 10.12 -9.18
C VAL A 55 -6.68 9.28 -7.92
N GLN A 56 -7.86 8.66 -7.78
CA GLN A 56 -8.11 7.68 -6.72
C GLN A 56 -7.46 6.35 -7.11
N ASN A 57 -6.43 5.96 -6.37
CA ASN A 57 -5.74 4.68 -6.52
C ASN A 57 -6.49 3.59 -5.76
N LYS A 58 -6.72 2.45 -6.43
CA LYS A 58 -7.28 1.24 -5.84
C LYS A 58 -6.41 0.05 -6.19
N ILE A 59 -5.75 -0.53 -5.19
CA ILE A 59 -4.84 -1.67 -5.38
C ILE A 59 -4.84 -2.58 -4.16
N SER A 60 -4.69 -3.88 -4.41
CA SER A 60 -4.50 -4.91 -3.39
C SER A 60 -3.13 -5.56 -3.58
N VAL A 61 -2.38 -5.73 -2.48
CA VAL A 61 -1.11 -6.44 -2.44
C VAL A 61 -1.08 -7.35 -1.23
N ASP A 62 -0.57 -8.57 -1.43
CA ASP A 62 -0.34 -9.51 -0.36
C ASP A 62 1.13 -9.45 0.08
N LEU A 63 1.35 -9.20 1.37
CA LEU A 63 2.65 -9.34 2.02
C LEU A 63 2.70 -10.68 2.74
N THR A 64 3.79 -11.41 2.58
CA THR A 64 4.07 -12.64 3.31
C THR A 64 4.65 -12.29 4.67
N VAL A 65 4.11 -12.89 5.73
CA VAL A 65 4.66 -12.83 7.08
C VAL A 65 5.60 -14.01 7.27
N ASN A 66 6.89 -13.74 7.41
CA ASN A 66 7.89 -14.74 7.72
C ASN A 66 8.30 -14.62 9.19
N GLY A 67 8.21 -15.71 9.95
CA GLY A 67 8.50 -15.74 11.38
C GLY A 67 7.24 -15.91 12.22
N SER A 68 7.29 -15.45 13.47
CA SER A 68 6.21 -15.59 14.43
C SER A 68 6.01 -14.32 15.24
N GLY A 69 4.87 -14.19 15.90
CA GLY A 69 4.61 -13.09 16.81
C GLY A 69 3.63 -12.04 16.29
N VAL A 70 3.33 -11.96 14.99
CA VAL A 70 2.28 -11.04 14.52
C VAL A 70 0.90 -11.46 15.06
N THR A 71 0.24 -10.55 15.75
CA THR A 71 -1.08 -10.79 16.37
C THR A 71 -2.21 -10.12 15.59
N SER A 72 -1.98 -8.92 15.07
CA SER A 72 -2.94 -8.18 14.23
C SER A 72 -2.24 -7.10 13.40
N ALA A 73 -2.93 -6.58 12.39
CA ALA A 73 -2.45 -5.46 11.60
C ALA A 73 -3.63 -4.59 11.14
N TRP A 74 -3.42 -3.27 11.03
CA TRP A 74 -4.45 -2.34 10.55
C TRP A 74 -3.89 -1.14 9.81
N ALA A 75 -4.74 -0.60 8.94
CA ALA A 75 -4.52 0.65 8.24
C ALA A 75 -4.47 1.83 9.21
N MET A 76 -3.46 2.68 9.12
CA MET A 76 -3.40 3.95 9.87
C MET A 76 -3.98 5.13 9.07
N ASN A 77 -4.16 4.96 7.77
CA ASN A 77 -4.75 5.96 6.88
C ASN A 77 -5.73 5.29 5.88
N THR A 78 -5.87 5.86 4.68
CA THR A 78 -6.75 5.34 3.62
C THR A 78 -6.48 3.89 3.26
N GLY A 79 -7.53 3.09 3.16
CA GLY A 79 -7.48 1.68 2.81
C GLY A 79 -7.91 0.75 3.94
N SER A 80 -7.60 -0.53 3.80
CA SER A 80 -7.86 -1.56 4.80
C SER A 80 -6.78 -2.63 4.79
N ILE A 81 -6.71 -3.38 5.90
CA ILE A 81 -5.81 -4.53 6.05
C ILE A 81 -6.61 -5.74 6.48
N LEU A 82 -6.22 -6.89 5.94
CA LEU A 82 -6.65 -8.20 6.43
C LEU A 82 -5.40 -8.99 6.81
N TYR A 83 -5.41 -9.62 7.99
CA TYR A 83 -4.36 -10.51 8.44
C TYR A 83 -4.95 -11.89 8.72
N ASN A 84 -4.33 -12.95 8.19
CA ASN A 84 -4.82 -14.33 8.31
C ASN A 84 -3.83 -15.28 9.03
N GLY A 85 -2.79 -14.75 9.67
CA GLY A 85 -1.77 -15.55 10.36
C GLY A 85 -0.47 -15.74 9.56
N LYS A 86 -0.52 -15.67 8.22
CA LYS A 86 0.66 -15.85 7.34
C LYS A 86 0.80 -14.77 6.27
N GLN A 87 -0.26 -14.02 6.05
CA GLN A 87 -0.33 -13.01 5.01
C GLN A 87 -1.04 -11.78 5.57
N ILE A 88 -0.52 -10.62 5.20
CA ILE A 88 -1.16 -9.31 5.39
C ILE A 88 -1.56 -8.83 4.00
N THR A 89 -2.86 -8.80 3.73
CA THR A 89 -3.42 -8.20 2.51
C THR A 89 -3.61 -6.71 2.75
N ILE A 90 -2.86 -5.89 2.00
CA ILE A 90 -2.97 -4.45 1.94
C ILE A 90 -3.98 -4.09 0.86
N ASN A 91 -5.02 -3.32 1.20
CA ASN A 91 -5.95 -2.75 0.23
C ASN A 91 -5.87 -1.24 0.30
N LEU A 92 -5.13 -0.61 -0.62
CA LEU A 92 -5.11 0.84 -0.75
C LEU A 92 -6.37 1.27 -1.53
N ASP A 93 -7.13 2.18 -0.93
CA ASP A 93 -8.19 2.94 -1.59
C ASP A 93 -8.06 4.41 -1.17
N GLY A 94 -7.39 5.23 -1.98
CA GLY A 94 -7.07 6.61 -1.61
C GLY A 94 -6.51 7.46 -2.76
N TRP A 95 -6.46 8.79 -2.55
CA TRP A 95 -5.95 9.78 -3.52
C TRP A 95 -4.42 9.95 -3.50
N GLN A 96 -3.72 8.96 -2.97
CA GLN A 96 -2.29 8.92 -2.77
C GLN A 96 -1.76 7.55 -3.21
N ASN A 97 -0.45 7.42 -3.44
CA ASN A 97 0.16 6.15 -3.86
C ASN A 97 0.85 5.39 -2.73
N TRP A 98 0.49 5.65 -1.48
CA TRP A 98 1.08 4.99 -0.32
C TRP A 98 0.06 4.78 0.78
N MET A 99 0.39 3.88 1.70
CA MET A 99 -0.42 3.54 2.86
C MET A 99 0.50 3.34 4.06
N GLU A 100 0.11 3.84 5.23
CA GLU A 100 0.78 3.44 6.48
C GLU A 100 -0.06 2.43 7.20
N PHE A 101 0.63 1.50 7.85
CA PHE A 101 -0.02 0.49 8.66
C PHE A 101 0.81 0.12 9.86
N GLN A 102 0.12 -0.38 10.88
CA GLN A 102 0.71 -0.89 12.09
C GLN A 102 0.50 -2.40 12.15
N VAL A 103 1.52 -3.10 12.65
CA VAL A 103 1.49 -4.52 12.94
C VAL A 103 1.72 -4.68 14.43
N GLU A 104 0.73 -5.20 15.15
CA GLU A 104 0.90 -5.60 16.54
C GLU A 104 1.57 -6.97 16.59
N CYS A 105 2.41 -7.15 17.60
CA CYS A 105 3.17 -8.37 17.75
C CYS A 105 3.33 -8.78 19.21
N SER A 106 3.38 -10.08 19.50
CA SER A 106 3.80 -10.62 20.80
C SER A 106 5.31 -10.81 20.90
N ALA A 107 6.03 -10.73 19.78
CA ALA A 107 7.49 -10.71 19.67
C ALA A 107 7.91 -10.05 18.36
N HIS A 108 9.06 -9.35 18.37
CA HIS A 108 9.68 -8.74 17.19
C HIS A 108 10.46 -9.75 16.33
N ASP A 109 9.88 -10.95 16.13
CA ASP A 109 10.50 -12.07 15.41
C ASP A 109 9.76 -12.36 14.10
N PHE A 110 9.54 -11.31 13.31
CA PHE A 110 8.92 -11.43 11.99
C PHE A 110 9.54 -10.47 10.97
N THR A 111 9.36 -10.80 9.70
CA THR A 111 9.66 -9.93 8.56
C THR A 111 8.53 -9.99 7.55
N LEU A 112 8.42 -8.94 6.71
CA LEU A 112 7.40 -8.81 5.68
C LEU A 112 8.07 -8.75 4.30
N SER A 113 7.54 -9.51 3.32
CA SER A 113 8.08 -9.63 1.95
C SER A 113 7.03 -9.92 0.89
#